data_AF-A0A1W9XBP9-F1
#
_entry.id   AF-A0A1W9XBP9-F1
#
_cell.length_a   1.000
_cell.length_b   1.000
_cell.length_c   1.000
_cell.angle_alpha   90.00
_cell.angle_beta   90.00
_cell.angle_gamma   90.00
#
_symmetry.space_group_name_H-M   'P 1'
#
loop_
_entity.id
_entity.type
_entity.pdbx_description
1 polymer ?
#
loop_
_entity_poly.entity_id
_entity_poly.type
_entity_poly.pdbx_seq_one_letter_code
_entity_poly.pdbx_strand_id
1 'polypeptide(L)'
;MNDYKKTKAELVKELEAVRRELAKIKSEPDGQKSDKEWESQAFRQPRWELDAAIEFIADFDIIKAKGINISEGGICFELDEDLPFEMQFKRKGCLHRQRACLIWVKRLSEGGYRFGLKFVPPEDDPNSKL
;
A
#
# COMPACT_ATOMS: atom_id res chain seq x y z
N MET A 1 36.07 -3.36 -2.26
CA MET A 1 37.09 -2.30 -2.34
C MET A 1 36.97 -1.42 -1.10
N ASN A 2 38.09 -0.92 -0.58
CA ASN A 2 38.28 -0.56 0.82
C ASN A 2 37.82 0.89 1.14
N ASP A 3 36.52 1.11 1.31
CA ASP A 3 35.95 2.45 1.56
C ASP A 3 36.27 3.03 2.96
N TYR A 4 36.84 2.22 3.87
CA TYR A 4 37.15 2.62 5.25
C TYR A 4 38.40 3.49 5.43
N LYS A 5 39.12 3.83 4.36
CA LYS A 5 40.33 4.68 4.41
C LYS A 5 40.18 6.04 3.72
N LYS A 6 38.98 6.40 3.28
CA LYS A 6 38.77 7.72 2.67
C LYS A 6 38.68 8.78 3.75
N THR A 7 39.46 9.85 3.59
CA THR A 7 39.38 11.01 4.47
C THR A 7 38.07 11.75 4.23
N LYS A 8 37.57 12.46 5.25
CA LYS A 8 36.34 13.27 5.15
C LYS A 8 36.36 14.22 3.94
N ALA A 9 37.53 14.75 3.59
CA ALA A 9 37.70 15.63 2.44
C ALA A 9 37.48 14.92 1.09
N GLU A 10 37.92 13.67 0.96
CA GLU A 10 37.70 12.86 -0.25
C GLU A 10 36.23 12.49 -0.41
N LEU A 11 35.56 12.13 0.70
CA LEU A 11 34.13 11.84 0.69
C LEU A 11 33.29 13.07 0.31
N VAL A 12 33.63 14.25 0.81
CA VAL A 12 32.95 15.50 0.43
C VAL A 12 33.17 15.80 -1.06
N LYS A 13 34.38 15.59 -1.57
CA LYS A 13 34.71 15.81 -2.98
C LYS A 13 33.95 14.87 -3.92
N GLU A 14 33.82 13.59 -3.56
CA GLU A 14 33.02 12.61 -4.30
C GLU A 14 31.53 12.99 -4.27
N LEU A 15 31.02 13.41 -3.12
CA LEU A 15 29.61 13.77 -2.95
C LEU A 15 29.23 15.03 -3.76
N GLU A 16 30.14 16.00 -3.85
CA GLU A 16 29.99 17.18 -4.70
C GLU A 16 30.10 16.87 -6.20
N ALA A 17 30.90 15.86 -6.59
CA ALA A 17 31.00 15.40 -7.97
C ALA A 17 29.68 14.73 -8.41
N VAL A 18 29.15 13.82 -7.59
CA VAL A 18 27.87 13.13 -7.85
C VAL A 18 26.71 14.12 -7.92
N ARG A 19 26.67 15.12 -7.02
CA ARG A 19 25.64 16.17 -7.06
C ARG A 19 25.70 17.00 -8.34
N ARG A 20 26.90 17.26 -8.88
CA ARG A 20 27.07 17.97 -10.15
C ARG A 20 26.64 17.15 -11.36
N GLU A 21 26.91 15.85 -11.37
CA GLU A 21 26.42 14.95 -12.42
C GLU A 21 24.90 14.84 -12.43
N LEU A 22 24.28 14.67 -11.25
CA LEU A 22 22.83 14.65 -11.12
C LEU A 22 22.17 15.96 -11.54
N ALA A 23 22.82 17.11 -11.29
CA ALA A 23 22.34 18.39 -11.75
C ALA A 23 22.35 18.50 -13.28
N LYS A 24 23.41 17.99 -13.93
CA LYS A 24 23.52 17.97 -15.40
C LYS A 24 22.44 17.10 -16.05
N ILE A 25 22.25 15.87 -15.53
CA ILE A 25 21.23 14.93 -16.01
C ILE A 25 19.81 15.50 -15.83
N LYS A 26 19.57 16.28 -14.77
CA LYS A 26 18.28 16.95 -14.55
C LYS A 26 18.08 18.21 -15.40
N SER A 27 19.15 18.81 -15.93
CA SER A 27 19.09 20.05 -16.71
C SER A 27 19.07 19.85 -18.22
N GLU A 28 19.22 18.63 -18.73
CA GLU A 28 18.98 18.32 -20.14
C GLU A 28 17.46 18.16 -20.36
N PRO A 29 16.81 19.03 -21.17
CA PRO A 29 15.42 18.86 -21.52
C PRO A 29 15.34 17.87 -22.69
N ASP A 30 15.21 16.58 -22.38
CA ASP A 30 14.96 15.59 -23.43
C ASP A 30 13.48 15.62 -23.81
N GLY A 31 13.19 16.54 -24.73
CA GLY A 31 11.97 16.56 -25.51
C GLY A 31 12.01 15.42 -26.52
N GLN A 32 11.52 14.25 -26.12
CA GLN A 32 10.79 13.29 -26.96
C GLN A 32 10.20 12.20 -26.05
N LYS A 33 9.17 12.56 -25.29
CA LYS A 33 8.23 11.58 -24.73
C LYS A 33 6.92 11.73 -25.48
N SER A 34 6.62 10.69 -26.25
CA SER A 34 5.37 10.47 -26.96
C SER A 34 4.14 10.91 -26.18
N ASP A 35 3.22 11.60 -26.87
CA ASP A 35 1.94 12.16 -26.40
C ASP A 35 0.90 11.14 -25.90
N LYS A 36 1.28 10.11 -25.11
CA LYS A 36 0.35 9.08 -24.63
C LYS A 36 0.61 8.54 -23.21
N GLU A 37 1.09 9.36 -22.29
CA GLU A 37 1.10 9.00 -20.85
C GLU A 37 0.73 10.19 -19.95
N TRP A 38 -0.43 10.82 -20.20
CA TRP A 38 -1.14 11.61 -19.19
C TRP A 38 -2.40 10.85 -18.71
N GLU A 39 -2.37 9.52 -18.77
CA GLU A 39 -3.52 8.71 -18.40
C GLU A 39 -3.54 8.47 -16.89
N SER A 40 -4.38 9.28 -16.24
CA SER A 40 -4.91 9.10 -14.89
C SER A 40 -3.94 9.31 -13.73
N GLN A 41 -3.71 10.59 -13.39
CA GLN A 41 -3.64 10.94 -11.97
C GLN A 41 -5.03 10.61 -11.38
N ALA A 42 -5.22 9.35 -10.96
CA ALA A 42 -6.49 8.85 -10.49
C ALA A 42 -7.04 9.80 -9.41
N PHE A 43 -8.17 10.43 -9.72
CA PHE A 43 -8.85 11.35 -8.81
C PHE A 43 -9.24 10.57 -7.56
N ARG A 44 -8.40 10.63 -6.52
CA ARG A 44 -8.70 9.94 -5.25
C ARG A 44 -9.92 10.61 -4.65
N GLN A 45 -10.98 9.82 -4.45
CA GLN A 45 -12.18 10.30 -3.79
C GLN A 45 -11.83 10.83 -2.39
N PRO A 46 -12.47 11.92 -1.94
CA PRO A 46 -12.23 12.49 -0.62
C PRO A 46 -12.50 11.45 0.48
N ARG A 47 -11.68 11.48 1.53
CA ARG A 47 -11.84 10.63 2.71
C ARG A 47 -12.48 11.46 3.81
N TRP A 48 -13.51 10.91 4.44
CA TRP A 48 -14.16 11.51 5.59
C TRP A 48 -13.78 10.77 6.85
N GLU A 49 -13.63 11.51 7.94
CA GLU A 49 -13.49 10.92 9.27
C GLU A 49 -14.74 10.10 9.60
N LEU A 50 -14.51 8.90 10.14
CA LEU A 50 -15.55 7.98 10.54
C LEU A 50 -15.34 7.66 12.01
N ASP A 51 -16.17 8.27 12.86
CA ASP A 51 -16.29 7.90 14.26
C ASP A 51 -17.43 6.89 14.39
N ALA A 52 -17.10 5.61 14.17
CA ALA A 52 -18.04 4.51 14.29
C ALA A 52 -17.31 3.24 14.72
N ALA A 53 -17.97 2.45 15.58
CA ALA A 53 -17.55 1.07 15.81
C ALA A 53 -17.80 0.25 14.54
N ILE A 54 -16.77 -0.49 14.12
CA ILE A 54 -16.81 -1.37 12.96
C ILE A 54 -16.62 -2.80 13.47
N GLU A 55 -17.54 -3.68 13.11
CA GLU A 55 -17.42 -5.11 13.34
C GLU A 55 -17.02 -5.81 12.04
N PHE A 56 -15.98 -6.63 12.13
CA PHE A 56 -15.48 -7.44 11.02
C PHE A 56 -15.99 -8.87 11.17
N ILE A 57 -16.60 -9.37 10.10
CA ILE A 57 -17.00 -10.76 9.95
C ILE A 57 -16.04 -11.34 8.91
N ALA A 58 -15.09 -12.11 9.41
CA ALA A 58 -14.07 -12.79 8.65
C ALA A 58 -14.41 -14.28 8.62
N ASP A 59 -15.10 -14.73 7.58
CA ASP A 59 -15.37 -16.16 7.36
C ASP A 59 -14.37 -16.69 6.34
N PHE A 60 -13.18 -17.05 6.83
CA PHE A 60 -12.13 -17.65 6.03
C PHE A 60 -12.04 -19.13 6.40
N ASP A 61 -12.33 -20.02 5.45
CA ASP A 61 -12.16 -21.46 5.66
C ASP A 61 -10.68 -21.84 5.54
N ILE A 62 -10.16 -21.96 4.32
CA ILE A 62 -8.73 -22.17 4.05
C ILE A 62 -8.29 -21.24 2.94
N ILE A 63 -7.31 -20.39 3.25
CA ILE A 63 -6.69 -19.50 2.27
C ILE A 63 -5.38 -20.10 1.81
N LYS A 64 -5.23 -20.23 0.50
CA LYS A 64 -3.97 -20.66 -0.10
C LYS A 64 -3.01 -19.49 -0.11
N ALA A 65 -1.82 -19.72 0.45
CA ALA A 65 -0.76 -18.74 0.53
C ALA A 65 0.55 -19.36 0.04
N LYS A 66 1.37 -18.54 -0.60
CA LYS A 66 2.73 -18.92 -0.96
C LYS A 66 3.69 -18.37 0.09
N GLY A 67 4.39 -19.28 0.77
CA GLY A 67 5.42 -18.90 1.75
C GLY A 67 6.59 -18.19 1.07
N ILE A 68 7.05 -17.09 1.68
CA ILE A 68 8.22 -16.31 1.25
C ILE A 68 9.43 -16.67 2.10
N ASN A 69 9.31 -16.63 3.42
CA ASN A 69 10.35 -17.04 4.36
C ASN A 69 9.77 -17.33 5.75
N ILE A 70 10.54 -18.03 6.57
CA ILE A 70 10.21 -18.38 7.94
C ILE A 70 11.44 -18.25 8.84
N SER A 71 11.20 -17.90 10.10
CA SER A 71 12.19 -17.83 11.18
C SER A 71 11.57 -18.35 12.47
N GLU A 72 12.36 -18.49 13.53
CA GLU A 72 11.84 -18.83 14.87
C GLU A 72 10.80 -17.81 15.38
N GLY A 73 10.91 -16.55 14.95
CA GLY A 73 10.03 -15.46 15.38
C GLY A 73 8.80 -15.20 14.50
N GLY A 74 8.65 -15.89 13.35
CA GLY A 74 7.50 -15.66 12.48
C GLY A 74 7.68 -16.12 11.04
N ILE A 75 6.61 -15.93 10.26
CA ILE A 75 6.47 -16.34 8.86
C ILE A 75 6.03 -15.16 7.98
N CYS A 76 6.56 -15.10 6.76
CA CYS A 76 6.12 -14.20 5.71
C CYS A 76 5.55 -15.02 4.55
N PHE A 77 4.38 -14.64 4.04
CA PHE A 77 3.70 -15.28 2.92
C PHE A 77 2.99 -14.25 2.05
N GLU A 78 2.70 -14.62 0.81
CA GLU A 78 1.90 -13.85 -0.15
C GLU A 78 0.61 -14.62 -0.49
N LEU A 79 -0.43 -13.87 -0.84
CA LEU A 79 -1.71 -14.39 -1.31
C LEU A 79 -1.86 -14.01 -2.79
N ASP A 80 -2.32 -14.96 -3.61
CA ASP A 80 -2.63 -14.69 -5.02
C ASP A 80 -4.01 -14.02 -5.19
N GLU A 81 -4.85 -14.11 -4.16
CA GLU A 81 -6.21 -13.57 -4.14
C GLU A 81 -6.35 -12.51 -3.03
N ASP A 82 -7.16 -11.49 -3.31
CA ASP A 82 -7.54 -10.47 -2.33
C ASP A 82 -8.29 -11.11 -1.15
N LEU A 83 -8.06 -10.60 0.06
CA LEU A 83 -8.68 -11.12 1.28
C LEU A 83 -10.01 -10.37 1.57
N PRO A 84 -11.19 -10.97 1.35
CA PRO A 84 -12.46 -10.29 1.53
C PRO A 84 -12.94 -10.30 2.99
N PHE A 85 -13.44 -9.19 3.47
CA PHE A 85 -14.08 -9.07 4.78
C PHE A 85 -15.52 -8.60 4.59
N GLU A 86 -16.45 -9.22 5.31
CA GLU A 86 -17.75 -8.62 5.54
C GLU A 86 -17.63 -7.67 6.74
N MET A 87 -18.24 -6.49 6.62
CA MET A 87 -18.22 -5.48 7.66
C MET A 87 -19.61 -4.97 7.92
N GLN A 88 -19.88 -4.69 9.20
CA GLN A 88 -21.06 -3.94 9.59
C GLN A 88 -20.68 -2.77 10.50
N PHE A 89 -21.25 -1.61 10.22
CA PHE A 89 -21.04 -0.40 11.00
C PHE A 89 -22.24 0.52 10.93
N LYS A 90 -22.44 1.33 11.98
CA LYS A 90 -23.50 2.34 12.01
C LYS A 90 -22.97 3.67 11.51
N ARG A 91 -23.67 4.30 10.58
CA ARG A 91 -23.36 5.67 10.11
C ARG A 91 -24.66 6.46 10.03
N LYS A 92 -24.71 7.63 10.70
CA LYS A 92 -25.92 8.48 10.79
C LYS A 92 -27.18 7.71 11.26
N GLY A 93 -27.01 6.76 12.18
CA GLY A 93 -28.09 5.94 12.71
C GLY A 93 -28.49 4.73 11.85
N CYS A 94 -28.01 4.63 10.61
CA CYS A 94 -28.28 3.50 9.72
C CYS A 94 -27.19 2.42 9.86
N LEU A 95 -27.61 1.15 9.91
CA LEU A 95 -26.69 0.01 9.83
C LEU A 95 -26.30 -0.20 8.37
N HIS A 96 -25.01 -0.15 8.08
CA HIS A 96 -24.45 -0.47 6.77
C HIS A 96 -23.75 -1.82 6.85
N ARG A 97 -24.02 -2.67 5.86
CA ARG A 97 -23.26 -3.90 5.61
C ARG A 97 -22.54 -3.76 4.28
N GLN A 98 -21.24 -4.00 4.28
CA GLN A 98 -20.41 -3.89 3.08
C GLN A 98 -19.31 -4.95 3.09
N ARG A 99 -19.01 -5.46 1.90
CA ARG A 99 -17.86 -6.32 1.65
C ARG A 99 -16.67 -5.49 1.18
N ALA A 100 -15.47 -5.78 1.66
CA ALA A 100 -14.25 -5.09 1.23
C ALA A 100 -13.02 -5.99 1.25
N CYS A 101 -12.09 -5.76 0.33
CA CYS A 101 -10.83 -6.47 0.23
C CYS A 101 -9.70 -5.70 0.92
N LEU A 102 -8.81 -6.42 1.61
CA LEU A 102 -7.61 -5.83 2.23
C LEU A 102 -6.60 -5.41 1.17
N ILE A 103 -6.22 -4.13 1.18
CA ILE A 103 -5.21 -3.57 0.28
C ILE A 103 -3.88 -3.37 1.00
N TRP A 104 -3.91 -2.98 2.28
CA TRP A 104 -2.70 -2.85 3.08
C TRP A 104 -2.97 -2.94 4.57
N VAL A 105 -1.94 -3.34 5.33
CA VAL A 105 -1.94 -3.34 6.79
C VAL A 105 -0.69 -2.63 7.29
N LYS A 106 -0.83 -1.85 8.37
CA LYS A 106 0.30 -1.19 9.03
C LYS A 106 0.20 -1.39 10.53
N ARG A 107 1.24 -1.96 11.15
CA ARG A 107 1.35 -2.00 12.61
C ARG A 107 1.57 -0.58 13.15
N LEU A 108 0.83 -0.22 14.19
CA LEU A 108 0.99 1.07 14.86
C LEU A 108 2.07 0.97 15.94
N SER A 109 2.72 2.10 16.26
CA SER A 109 3.83 2.16 17.22
C SER A 109 3.44 1.77 18.63
N GLU A 110 2.19 2.02 19.02
CA GLU A 110 1.65 1.72 20.35
C GLU A 110 1.00 0.32 20.45
N GLY A 111 1.10 -0.48 19.38
CA GLY A 111 0.38 -1.74 19.25
C GLY A 111 -0.89 -1.61 18.40
N GLY A 112 -1.45 -2.75 18.01
CA GLY A 112 -2.56 -2.80 17.05
C GLY A 112 -2.15 -2.55 15.59
N TYR A 113 -3.14 -2.48 14.73
CA TYR A 113 -2.97 -2.43 13.28
C TYR A 113 -3.98 -1.47 12.64
N ARG A 114 -3.53 -0.75 11.61
CA ARG A 114 -4.38 0.02 10.71
C ARG A 114 -4.55 -0.74 9.42
N PHE A 115 -5.80 -0.95 9.03
CA PHE A 115 -6.18 -1.66 7.80
C PHE A 115 -6.66 -0.65 6.76
N GLY A 116 -6.20 -0.81 5.53
CA GLY A 116 -6.75 -0.13 4.37
C GLY A 116 -7.51 -1.12 3.50
N LEU A 117 -8.81 -0.91 3.35
CA LEU A 117 -9.71 -1.80 2.64
C LEU A 117 -10.31 -1.09 1.43
N LYS A 118 -10.62 -1.85 0.38
CA LYS A 118 -11.34 -1.37 -0.80
C LYS A 118 -12.69 -2.08 -0.86
N PHE A 119 -13.78 -1.32 -0.92
CA PHE A 119 -15.12 -1.89 -1.06
C PHE A 119 -15.23 -2.70 -2.35
N VAL A 120 -15.87 -3.86 -2.24
CA VAL A 120 -16.26 -4.69 -3.38
C VAL A 120 -17.52 -4.05 -3.99
N PRO A 121 -17.55 -3.80 -5.30
CA PRO A 121 -18.75 -3.35 -5.98
C PRO A 121 -19.90 -4.35 -5.79
N PRO A 122 -21.17 -3.91 -5.74
CA PRO A 122 -22.30 -4.83 -5.58
C PRO A 122 -22.35 -5.91 -6.68
N GLU A 123 -21.89 -5.61 -7.89
CA GLU A 123 -21.88 -6.54 -9.02
C GLU A 123 -20.93 -7.72 -8.82
N ASP A 124 -19.86 -7.51 -8.05
CA ASP A 124 -18.81 -8.48 -7.75
C ASP A 124 -19.03 -9.18 -6.39
N ASP A 125 -20.10 -8.83 -5.68
CA ASP A 125 -20.46 -9.49 -4.44
C ASP A 125 -21.29 -10.75 -4.76
N PRO A 126 -20.77 -11.96 -4.51
CA PRO A 126 -21.50 -13.21 -4.76
C PRO A 126 -22.79 -13.31 -3.94
N ASN A 127 -22.97 -12.48 -2.91
CA ASN A 127 -24.17 -12.43 -2.08
C ASN A 127 -25.19 -11.34 -2.52
N SER A 128 -24.94 -10.55 -3.57
CA SER A 128 -25.85 -9.44 -3.96
C SER A 128 -27.04 -9.84 -4.85
N LYS A 129 -27.08 -11.08 -5.33
CA LYS A 129 -28.15 -11.58 -6.22
C LYS A 129 -29.28 -12.33 -5.52
N LEU A 130 -29.48 -12.11 -4.22
CA LEU A 130 -30.60 -12.66 -3.44
C LEU A 130 -31.65 -11.60 -3.12
#